data_AF-A0A6J6U4D5-F1
#
_entry.id   AF-A0A6J6U4D5-F1
#
_cell.length_a   1.000
_cell.length_b   1.000
_cell.length_c   1.000
_cell.angle_alpha   90.00
_cell.angle_beta   90.00
_cell.angle_gamma   90.00
#
_symmetry.space_group_name_H-M   'P 1'
#
loop_
_entity.id
_entity.type
_entity.pdbx_description
1 polymer ?
#
loop_
_entity_poly.entity_id
_entity_poly.type
_entity_poly.pdbx_seq_one_letter_code
_entity_poly.pdbx_strand_id
1 'polypeptide(L)'
;MPGVTGCLRCSHLHARDADPHWPAVSLQLASATRRLPLLPHDRLLTRLVAAQSVLLIRQWADDPTALDQWADHAIEIRLPSGAQRRLARHPHPLCGCRWADADRAAS
;
A
#
# COMPACT_ATOMS: atom_id res chain seq x y z
N MET A 1 4.86 8.90 0.85
CA MET A 1 5.24 10.22 0.33
C MET A 1 5.77 10.11 -1.10
N PRO A 2 5.33 10.96 -2.04
CA PRO A 2 5.91 11.05 -3.38
C PRO A 2 7.42 11.30 -3.33
N GLY A 3 8.19 10.73 -4.25
CA GLY A 3 9.64 10.91 -4.32
C GLY A 3 10.47 10.12 -3.30
N VAL A 4 9.84 9.67 -2.21
CA VAL A 4 10.53 9.02 -1.06
C VAL A 4 10.08 7.57 -0.88
N THR A 5 8.77 7.30 -0.88
CA THR A 5 8.22 5.97 -0.62
C THR A 5 7.77 5.30 -1.92
N GLY A 6 7.58 3.97 -1.89
CA GLY A 6 6.88 3.24 -2.94
C GLY A 6 5.49 3.83 -3.17
N CYS A 7 5.09 3.97 -4.43
CA CYS A 7 3.76 4.43 -4.81
C CYS A 7 2.85 3.27 -5.20
N LEU A 8 1.57 3.53 -5.46
CA LEU A 8 0.62 2.49 -5.88
C LEU A 8 1.02 1.81 -7.20
N ARG A 9 1.75 2.49 -8.09
CA ARG A 9 2.31 1.89 -9.30
C ARG A 9 3.40 0.86 -8.99
N CYS A 10 4.21 1.05 -7.94
CA CYS A 10 5.17 0.04 -7.49
C CYS A 10 4.47 -1.26 -7.12
N SER A 11 3.38 -1.16 -6.34
CA SER A 11 2.56 -2.32 -5.97
C SER A 11 1.99 -3.04 -7.20
N HIS A 12 1.53 -2.29 -8.21
CA HIS A 12 1.05 -2.88 -9.46
C HIS A 12 2.15 -3.59 -10.26
N LEU A 13 3.36 -3.01 -10.32
CA LEU A 13 4.50 -3.63 -11.00
C LEU A 13 4.97 -4.91 -10.30
N HIS A 14 5.07 -4.91 -8.96
CA HIS A 14 5.38 -6.14 -8.22
C HIS A 14 4.31 -7.22 -8.38
N ALA A 15 3.03 -6.85 -8.47
CA ALA A 15 1.97 -7.81 -8.74
C ALA A 15 2.07 -8.39 -10.17
N ARG A 16 2.45 -7.57 -11.16
CA ARG A 16 2.76 -8.03 -12.52
C ARG A 16 3.98 -8.95 -12.58
N ASP A 17 5.02 -8.65 -11.79
CA ASP A 17 6.21 -9.50 -11.74
C ASP A 17 5.91 -10.85 -11.08
N ALA A 18 5.01 -10.88 -10.09
CA ALA A 18 4.54 -12.11 -9.45
C ALA A 18 3.58 -12.92 -10.32
N ASP A 19 2.75 -12.25 -11.14
CA ASP A 19 1.82 -12.88 -12.09
C ASP A 19 1.79 -12.07 -13.40
N PRO A 20 2.35 -12.61 -14.50
CA PRO A 20 2.33 -11.95 -15.82
C PRO A 20 0.92 -11.63 -16.33
N HIS A 21 -0.11 -12.35 -15.88
CA HIS A 21 -1.51 -12.12 -16.25
C HIS A 21 -2.21 -11.07 -15.40
N TRP A 22 -1.53 -10.56 -14.36
CA TRP A 22 -2.07 -9.55 -13.45
C TRP A 22 -2.70 -8.34 -14.14
N PRO A 23 -2.16 -7.78 -15.24
CA PRO A 23 -2.80 -6.66 -15.93
C PRO A 23 -4.24 -6.97 -16.34
N ALA A 24 -4.50 -8.14 -16.91
CA ALA A 24 -5.84 -8.57 -17.31
C ALA A 24 -6.75 -8.77 -16.09
N VAL A 25 -6.26 -9.45 -15.04
CA VAL A 25 -7.00 -9.69 -13.79
C VAL A 25 -7.38 -8.37 -13.11
N SER A 26 -6.44 -7.42 -13.03
CA SER A 26 -6.68 -6.12 -12.39
C SER A 26 -7.74 -5.28 -13.12
N LEU A 27 -7.76 -5.34 -14.46
CA LEU A 27 -8.80 -4.70 -15.28
C LEU A 27 -10.17 -5.34 -15.05
N GLN A 28 -10.23 -6.67 -15.02
CA GLN A 28 -11.47 -7.40 -14.74
C GLN A 28 -12.01 -7.07 -13.34
N LEU A 29 -11.15 -7.07 -12.32
CA LEU A 29 -11.50 -6.68 -10.96
C LEU A 29 -12.03 -5.24 -10.92
N ALA A 30 -11.33 -4.28 -11.52
CA ALA A 30 -11.76 -2.88 -11.55
C ALA A 30 -13.07 -2.66 -12.32
N SER A 31 -13.35 -3.47 -13.35
CA SER A 31 -14.64 -3.46 -14.05
C SER A 31 -15.75 -4.07 -13.20
N ALA A 32 -15.49 -5.22 -12.56
CA ALA A 32 -16.46 -5.91 -11.71
C ALA A 32 -16.86 -5.06 -10.49
N THR A 33 -15.88 -4.45 -9.81
CA THR A 33 -16.16 -3.60 -8.64
C THR A 33 -16.98 -2.36 -8.98
N ARG A 34 -16.74 -1.74 -10.15
CA ARG A 34 -17.52 -0.57 -10.62
C ARG A 34 -18.99 -0.87 -10.89
N ARG A 35 -19.36 -2.13 -11.13
CA ARG A 35 -20.75 -2.54 -11.36
C ARG A 35 -21.51 -2.78 -10.05
N LEU A 36 -20.81 -2.85 -8.92
CA LEU A 36 -21.44 -3.06 -7.62
C LEU A 36 -21.86 -1.70 -7.05
N PRO A 37 -23.12 -1.52 -6.60
CA PRO A 37 -23.55 -0.28 -5.95
C PRO A 37 -22.83 -0.07 -4.62
N LEU A 38 -22.43 -1.15 -3.96
CA LEU A 38 -21.62 -1.15 -2.75
C LEU A 38 -20.74 -2.40 -2.73
N LEU A 39 -19.47 -2.25 -2.35
CA LEU A 39 -18.59 -3.39 -2.13
C LEU A 39 -18.96 -4.11 -0.82
N PRO A 40 -19.10 -5.45 -0.83
CA PRO A 40 -19.29 -6.20 0.40
C PRO A 40 -18.08 -6.00 1.32
N HIS A 41 -18.34 -5.70 2.58
CA HIS A 41 -17.30 -5.46 3.58
C HIS A 41 -17.74 -6.03 4.93
N ASP A 42 -16.75 -6.53 5.69
CA ASP A 42 -16.96 -6.94 7.07
C ASP A 42 -16.89 -5.72 8.00
N ARG A 43 -17.93 -5.52 8.83
CA ARG A 43 -18.04 -4.34 9.71
C ARG A 43 -16.98 -4.33 10.81
N LEU A 44 -16.61 -5.49 11.35
CA LEU A 44 -15.56 -5.58 12.36
C LEU A 44 -14.20 -5.26 11.75
N LEU A 45 -13.88 -5.85 10.60
CA LEU A 45 -12.64 -5.56 9.88
C LEU A 45 -12.55 -4.08 9.50
N THR A 46 -13.65 -3.48 9.03
CA THR A 46 -13.71 -2.06 8.68
C THR A 46 -13.34 -1.17 9.86
N ARG A 47 -13.87 -1.46 11.06
CA ARG A 47 -13.54 -0.71 12.28
C ARG A 47 -12.08 -0.89 12.71
N LEU A 48 -11.56 -2.11 12.64
CA LEU A 48 -10.16 -2.39 12.95
C LEU A 48 -9.21 -1.66 12.00
N VAL A 49 -9.49 -1.68 10.70
CA VAL A 49 -8.70 -0.96 9.69
C VAL A 49 -8.78 0.55 9.93
N ALA A 50 -9.96 1.10 10.23
CA ALA A 50 -10.10 2.52 10.53
C ALA A 50 -9.28 2.94 11.76
N ALA A 51 -9.36 2.18 12.86
CA ALA A 51 -8.59 2.43 14.07
C ALA A 51 -7.07 2.35 13.78
N GLN A 52 -6.63 1.30 13.07
CA GLN A 52 -5.23 1.13 12.71
C GLN A 52 -4.71 2.26 11.80
N SER A 53 -5.56 2.76 10.90
CA SER A 53 -5.21 3.87 10.01
C SER A 53 -4.98 5.16 10.80
N VAL A 54 -5.82 5.45 11.80
CA VAL A 54 -5.64 6.60 12.68
C VAL A 54 -4.33 6.49 13.48
N LEU A 55 -3.99 5.30 13.99
CA LEU A 55 -2.71 5.06 14.68
C LEU A 55 -1.51 5.32 13.77
N LEU A 56 -1.54 4.83 12.52
CA LEU A 56 -0.49 5.07 11.53
C LEU A 56 -0.36 6.57 11.17
N ILE A 57 -1.49 7.25 10.98
CA ILE A 57 -1.50 8.71 10.72
C ILE A 57 -0.92 9.45 11.91
N ARG A 58 -1.23 9.04 13.14
CA ARG A 58 -0.69 9.65 14.35
C ARG A 58 0.82 9.45 14.47
N GLN A 59 1.32 8.23 14.21
CA GLN A 59 2.76 7.94 14.18
C GLN A 59 3.49 8.83 13.17
N TRP A 60 2.94 8.97 11.95
CA TRP A 60 3.48 9.88 10.94
C TRP A 60 3.46 11.35 11.40
N ALA A 61 2.38 11.79 12.05
CA ALA A 61 2.25 13.17 12.51
C ALA A 61 3.19 13.51 13.67
N ASP A 62 3.43 12.55 14.56
CA ASP A 62 4.33 12.72 15.71
C ASP A 62 5.81 12.68 15.29
N ASP A 63 6.18 11.83 14.32
CA ASP A 63 7.52 11.81 13.73
C ASP A 63 7.49 11.53 12.20
N PRO A 64 7.42 12.59 11.38
CA PRO A 64 7.43 12.46 9.92
C PRO A 64 8.77 11.98 9.34
N THR A 65 9.82 11.84 10.14
CA THR A 65 11.15 11.44 9.66
C THR A 65 11.46 9.96 9.91
N ALA A 66 10.74 9.32 10.84
CA ALA A 66 10.84 7.90 11.14
C ALA A 66 10.15 7.02 10.07
N LEU A 67 10.72 6.98 8.86
CA LEU A 67 10.17 6.26 7.71
C LEU A 67 9.93 4.76 7.99
N ASP A 68 10.76 4.13 8.80
CA ASP A 68 10.63 2.71 9.19
C ASP A 68 9.32 2.42 9.94
N GLN A 69 8.77 3.43 10.62
CA GLN A 69 7.54 3.29 11.39
C GLN A 69 6.28 3.31 10.53
N TRP A 70 6.23 4.05 9.42
CA TRP A 70 4.99 4.26 8.65
C TRP A 70 5.13 4.11 7.13
N ALA A 71 6.34 4.12 6.57
CA ALA A 71 6.57 4.03 5.13
C ALA A 71 6.76 2.59 4.63
N ASP A 72 6.61 2.41 3.31
CA ASP A 72 7.00 1.21 2.56
C ASP A 72 6.51 -0.13 3.14
N HIS A 73 5.34 -0.13 3.79
CA HIS A 73 4.65 -1.34 4.20
C HIS A 73 3.13 -1.19 4.14
N ALA A 74 2.45 -2.32 4.13
CA ALA A 74 1.02 -2.43 4.39
C ALA A 74 0.81 -3.21 5.70
N ILE A 75 -0.30 -2.94 6.38
CA ILE A 75 -0.73 -3.73 7.54
C ILE A 75 -1.90 -4.62 7.08
N GLU A 76 -1.72 -5.92 7.20
CA GLU A 76 -2.76 -6.92 7.03
C GLU A 76 -3.36 -7.24 8.39
N ILE A 77 -4.69 -7.19 8.51
CA ILE A 77 -5.43 -7.59 9.71
C ILE A 77 -6.27 -8.81 9.35
N ARG A 78 -6.10 -9.92 10.08
CA ARG A 78 -6.82 -11.17 9.84
C ARG A 78 -7.91 -11.39 10.88
N LEU A 79 -9.12 -11.66 10.41
CA LEU A 79 -10.23 -12.10 11.25
C LEU A 79 -10.28 -13.64 11.34
N PRO A 80 -10.86 -14.19 12.42
CA PRO A 80 -11.44 -13.48 13.57
C PRO A 80 -10.41 -13.06 14.63
N SER A 81 -9.16 -13.50 14.54
CA SER A 81 -8.15 -13.32 15.59
C SER A 81 -7.72 -11.85 15.80
N GLY A 82 -7.95 -10.98 14.82
CA GLY A 82 -7.43 -9.61 14.82
C GLY A 82 -5.91 -9.54 14.64
N ALA A 83 -5.25 -10.66 14.29
CA ALA A 83 -3.80 -10.73 14.14
C ALA A 83 -3.33 -9.76 13.05
N GLN A 84 -2.32 -8.97 13.37
CA GLN A 84 -1.74 -8.00 12.46
C GLN A 84 -0.40 -8.49 11.91
N ARG A 85 -0.17 -8.26 10.62
CA ARG A 85 1.09 -8.56 9.95
C ARG A 85 1.52 -7.40 9.08
N ARG A 86 2.78 -6.99 9.20
CA ARG A 86 3.40 -6.03 8.27
C ARG A 86 3.84 -6.74 7.00
N LEU A 87 3.47 -6.16 5.86
CA LEU A 87 3.87 -6.60 4.53
C LEU A 87 4.74 -5.53 3.91
N ALA A 88 5.97 -5.86 3.55
CA ALA A 88 6.83 -4.91 2.86
C ALA A 88 6.21 -4.46 1.51
N ARG A 89 6.39 -3.18 1.20
CA ARG A 89 5.96 -2.51 -0.03
C ARG A 89 7.12 -1.71 -0.58
N HIS A 90 8.09 -2.45 -1.11
CA HIS A 90 9.28 -1.83 -1.67
C HIS A 90 8.95 -1.01 -2.93
N PRO A 91 9.70 0.08 -3.16
CA PRO A 91 9.69 0.76 -4.44
C PRO A 91 10.18 -0.17 -5.55
N HIS A 92 9.50 -0.12 -6.68
CA HIS A 92 9.84 -0.94 -7.83
C HIS A 92 10.86 -0.23 -8.73
N PRO A 93 11.95 -0.90 -9.18
CA PRO A 93 13.00 -0.28 -10.00
C PRO A 93 12.49 0.41 -11.27
N LEU A 94 11.56 -0.22 -11.98
CA LEU A 94 10.96 0.32 -13.21
C LEU A 94 9.91 1.42 -12.99
N CYS A 95 9.63 1.84 -11.76
CA CYS A 95 8.56 2.80 -11.50
C CYS A 95 8.96 4.26 -11.73
N GLY A 96 10.21 4.62 -11.45
CA GLY A 96 10.70 6.01 -11.50
C GLY A 96 10.10 6.94 -10.43
N CYS A 97 9.46 6.41 -9.39
CA CYS A 97 8.80 7.23 -8.36
C CYS A 97 9.75 7.75 -7.26
N ARG A 98 11.00 7.28 -7.24
CA ARG A 98 12.03 7.71 -6.30
C ARG A 98 13.03 8.62 -7.00
N TRP A 99 12.66 9.90 -7.13
CA TRP A 99 13.55 10.92 -7.69
C TRP A 99 14.42 11.58 -6.62
N ALA A 100 13.99 11.63 -5.35
CA ALA A 100 14.79 12.21 -4.27
C ALA A 100 16.08 11.41 -3.98
N ASP A 101 16.10 10.12 -4.32
CA ASP A 101 17.29 9.28 -4.25
C ASP A 101 18.24 9.57 -5.44
N ALA A 102 17.69 9.90 -6.61
CA ALA A 102 18.46 10.27 -7.80
C ALA A 102 19.14 11.64 -7.64
N ASP A 103 18.45 12.62 -7.02
CA ASP A 103 18.99 13.96 -6.77
C ASP A 103 20.18 13.94 -5.77
N ARG A 104 20.14 13.04 -4.77
CA ARG A 104 21.24 12.86 -3.81
C ARG A 104 22.46 12.17 -4.40
N ALA A 105 22.27 11.27 -5.37
CA ALA A 105 23.38 10.60 -6.05
C ALA A 105 24.11 11.50 -7.06
N ALA A 106 23.48 12.62 -7.45
CA ALA A 106 24.03 13.60 -8.40
C ALA A 106 24.70 14.81 -7.73
N SER A 107 24.70 14.88 -6.39
CA SER A 107 25.32 15.95 -5.58
C SER A 107 26.58 15.45 -4.89
#